data_AF-A0A954GM51-F1
#
_entry.id   AF-A0A954GM51-F1
#
_cell.length_a   1.000
_cell.length_b   1.000
_cell.length_c   1.000
_cell.angle_alpha   90.00
_cell.angle_beta   90.00
_cell.angle_gamma   90.00
#
_symmetry.space_group_name_H-M   'P 1'
#
loop_
_entity.id
_entity.type
_entity.pdbx_description
1 polymer ?
#
loop_
_entity_poly.entity_id
_entity_poly.type
_entity_poly.pdbx_seq_one_letter_code
_entity_poly.pdbx_strand_id
1 'polypeptide(L)'
;MVDTTDMFETSARLIADTALTPEPVSQGMSRWFDYCEKVAPTRKKLWSQLRKLDFEADQRRLTEWLCSLLTTEPPPREINGFWFGLSNPCADDGGPSCQMYLGGSEGFDPGSDSDEWVCNLSYMPEGRYANSQVIPEIYRLVDSIEEDDLFYLGEAFLCHGFVSLIVSNWCHGPMKSKLLDRSKQRAVVIGHDSGDFYRMAVLVPK
;
A
#
# COMPACT_ATOMS: atom_id res chain seq x y z
N MET A 1 17.99 9.28 -16.33
CA MET A 1 17.48 10.01 -15.15
C MET A 1 15.97 10.00 -15.15
N VAL A 2 15.38 9.46 -14.09
CA VAL A 2 13.93 9.54 -13.82
C VAL A 2 13.57 10.99 -13.54
N ASP A 3 12.51 11.51 -14.16
CA ASP A 3 11.89 12.75 -13.70
C ASP A 3 11.04 12.43 -12.47
N THR A 4 11.60 12.64 -11.28
CA THR A 4 10.95 12.27 -10.02
C THR A 4 9.64 13.02 -9.82
N THR A 5 9.55 14.28 -10.28
CA THR A 5 8.31 15.06 -10.17
C THR A 5 7.20 14.46 -11.01
N ASP A 6 7.45 14.16 -12.30
CA ASP A 6 6.47 13.48 -13.16
C ASP A 6 6.09 12.08 -12.62
N MET A 7 7.06 11.37 -12.05
CA MET A 7 6.84 10.06 -11.44
C MET A 7 5.89 10.14 -10.24
N PHE A 8 6.12 11.07 -9.31
CA PHE A 8 5.24 11.25 -8.13
C PHE A 8 3.84 11.72 -8.53
N GLU A 9 3.73 12.67 -9.47
CA GLU A 9 2.44 13.13 -9.99
C GLU A 9 1.68 11.99 -10.70
N THR A 10 2.39 11.19 -11.50
CA THR A 10 1.81 10.02 -12.16
C THR A 10 1.37 8.98 -11.14
N SER A 11 2.20 8.68 -10.13
CA SER A 11 1.86 7.75 -9.05
C SER A 11 0.59 8.19 -8.33
N ALA A 12 0.51 9.45 -7.90
CA ALA A 12 -0.64 9.99 -7.20
C ALA A 12 -1.93 9.89 -8.02
N ARG A 13 -1.88 10.23 -9.32
CA ARG A 13 -3.04 10.08 -10.22
C ARG A 13 -3.47 8.62 -10.34
N LEU A 14 -2.52 7.73 -10.55
CA LEU A 14 -2.76 6.30 -10.71
C LEU A 14 -3.35 5.67 -9.44
N ILE A 15 -2.86 6.05 -8.26
CA ILE A 15 -3.42 5.65 -6.96
C ILE A 15 -4.84 6.18 -6.78
N ALA A 16 -5.10 7.46 -7.12
CA ALA A 16 -6.42 8.05 -7.05
C ALA A 16 -7.42 7.33 -7.98
N ASP A 17 -7.02 6.99 -9.20
CA ASP A 17 -7.84 6.22 -10.14
C ASP A 17 -8.16 4.82 -9.58
N THR A 18 -7.15 4.13 -9.03
CA THR A 18 -7.32 2.83 -8.36
C THR A 18 -8.22 2.92 -7.13
N ALA A 19 -8.15 4.01 -6.36
CA ALA A 19 -9.01 4.25 -5.21
C ALA A 19 -10.49 4.43 -5.60
N LEU A 20 -10.79 4.76 -6.85
CA LEU A 20 -12.17 4.88 -7.35
C LEU A 20 -12.62 3.65 -8.14
N THR A 21 -11.68 2.96 -8.79
CA THR A 21 -11.97 1.87 -9.72
C THR A 21 -11.16 0.62 -9.30
N PRO A 22 -11.71 -0.23 -8.42
CA PRO A 22 -11.03 -1.46 -8.02
C PRO A 22 -10.88 -2.40 -9.22
N GLU A 23 -9.74 -3.08 -9.32
CA GLU A 23 -9.42 -3.97 -10.42
C GLU A 23 -8.52 -5.13 -9.96
N PRO A 24 -8.40 -6.21 -10.77
CA PRO A 24 -7.46 -7.28 -10.48
C PRO A 24 -6.03 -6.75 -10.32
N VAL A 25 -5.31 -7.21 -9.30
CA VAL A 25 -4.03 -6.60 -8.92
C VAL A 25 -2.98 -6.80 -10.01
N SER A 26 -2.93 -7.96 -10.64
CA SER A 26 -2.04 -8.23 -11.78
C SER A 26 -2.29 -7.30 -12.97
N GLN A 27 -3.56 -6.97 -13.25
CA GLN A 27 -3.93 -6.03 -14.30
C GLN A 27 -3.49 -4.60 -13.94
N GLY A 28 -3.78 -4.16 -12.71
CA GLY A 28 -3.36 -2.84 -12.24
C GLY A 28 -1.84 -2.66 -12.24
N MET A 29 -1.10 -3.65 -11.72
CA MET A 29 0.37 -3.64 -11.71
C MET A 29 0.97 -3.60 -13.11
N SER A 30 0.31 -4.19 -14.11
CA SER A 30 0.79 -4.13 -15.49
C SER A 30 0.91 -2.70 -15.99
N ARG A 31 -0.04 -1.80 -15.62
CA ARG A 31 0.03 -0.38 -15.98
C ARG A 31 1.22 0.33 -15.32
N TRP A 32 1.58 -0.06 -14.10
CA TRP A 32 2.69 0.57 -13.38
C TRP A 32 4.01 0.14 -14.00
N PHE A 33 4.12 -1.13 -14.40
CA PHE A 33 5.25 -1.62 -15.17
C PHE A 33 5.34 -0.98 -16.55
N ASP A 34 4.22 -0.67 -17.22
CA ASP A 34 4.25 0.04 -18.50
C ASP A 34 4.86 1.45 -18.36
N TYR A 35 4.57 2.15 -17.25
CA TYR A 35 5.24 3.41 -16.92
C TYR A 35 6.74 3.21 -16.66
N CYS A 36 7.10 2.23 -15.83
CA CYS A 36 8.51 1.92 -15.52
C CYS A 36 9.31 1.57 -16.78
N GLU A 37 8.73 0.79 -17.71
CA GLU A 37 9.34 0.45 -19.00
C GLU A 37 9.55 1.67 -19.90
N LYS A 38 8.63 2.64 -19.87
CA LYS A 38 8.77 3.90 -20.62
C LYS A 38 9.89 4.78 -20.06
N VAL A 39 10.00 4.89 -18.74
CA VAL A 39 10.99 5.74 -18.06
C VAL A 39 12.38 5.10 -18.07
N ALA A 40 12.47 3.78 -17.96
CA ALA A 40 13.71 3.03 -17.90
C ALA A 40 13.73 1.87 -18.92
N PRO A 41 13.72 2.17 -20.23
CA PRO A 41 13.56 1.17 -21.29
C PRO A 41 14.76 0.23 -21.44
N THR A 42 15.91 0.57 -20.86
CA THR A 42 17.12 -0.28 -20.84
C THR A 42 17.03 -1.40 -19.81
N ARG A 43 16.10 -1.30 -18.84
CA ARG A 43 15.93 -2.27 -17.73
C ARG A 43 14.91 -3.38 -18.03
N LYS A 44 14.66 -3.73 -19.30
CA LYS A 44 13.65 -4.73 -19.72
C LYS A 44 13.68 -6.05 -18.95
N LYS A 45 14.88 -6.54 -18.61
CA LYS A 45 15.03 -7.80 -17.86
C LYS A 45 14.43 -7.70 -16.45
N LEU A 46 14.65 -6.58 -15.76
CA LEU A 46 14.09 -6.29 -14.45
C LEU A 46 12.56 -6.26 -14.51
N TRP A 47 11.99 -5.50 -15.45
CA TRP A 47 10.54 -5.39 -15.62
C TRP A 47 9.90 -6.74 -15.96
N SER A 48 10.56 -7.54 -16.80
CA SER A 48 10.14 -8.91 -17.09
C SER A 48 10.23 -9.84 -15.87
N GLN A 49 11.18 -9.63 -14.96
CA GLN A 49 11.27 -10.39 -13.70
C GLN A 49 10.14 -9.99 -12.75
N LEU A 50 9.90 -8.70 -12.55
CA LEU A 50 8.83 -8.21 -11.66
C LEU A 50 7.43 -8.63 -12.14
N ARG A 51 7.19 -8.66 -13.45
CA ARG A 51 5.92 -9.14 -14.03
C ARG A 51 5.65 -10.64 -13.77
N LYS A 52 6.64 -11.42 -13.35
CA LYS A 52 6.48 -12.85 -13.01
C LYS A 52 6.12 -13.09 -11.55
N LEU A 53 6.11 -12.06 -10.72
CA LEU A 53 5.66 -12.18 -9.34
C LEU A 53 4.17 -12.56 -9.29
N ASP A 54 3.79 -13.41 -8.35
CA ASP A 54 2.41 -13.88 -8.21
C ASP A 54 1.59 -12.91 -7.33
N PHE A 55 1.20 -11.79 -7.94
CA PHE A 55 0.43 -10.73 -7.28
C PHE A 55 -0.90 -11.22 -6.71
N GLU A 56 -1.55 -12.17 -7.37
CA GLU A 56 -2.85 -12.68 -6.97
C GLU A 56 -2.73 -13.64 -5.77
N ALA A 57 -1.68 -14.47 -5.74
CA ALA A 57 -1.38 -15.28 -4.55
C ALA A 57 -1.04 -14.40 -3.34
N ASP A 58 -0.29 -13.33 -3.55
CA ASP A 58 0.05 -12.41 -2.48
C ASP A 58 -1.17 -11.62 -2.00
N GLN A 59 -2.08 -11.20 -2.89
CA GLN A 59 -3.36 -10.62 -2.49
C GLN A 59 -4.18 -11.55 -1.59
N ARG A 60 -4.26 -12.84 -1.92
CA ARG A 60 -4.96 -13.82 -1.08
C ARG A 60 -4.31 -13.93 0.30
N ARG A 61 -2.97 -14.05 0.34
CA ARG A 61 -2.19 -14.11 1.58
C ARG A 61 -2.41 -12.87 2.46
N LEU A 62 -2.37 -11.68 1.88
CA LEU A 62 -2.60 -10.43 2.58
C LEU A 62 -4.05 -10.31 3.07
N THR A 63 -5.02 -10.78 2.28
CA THR A 63 -6.43 -10.80 2.69
C THR A 63 -6.67 -11.75 3.86
N GLU A 64 -6.06 -12.93 3.84
CA GLU A 64 -6.09 -13.90 4.96
C GLU A 64 -5.45 -13.32 6.22
N TRP A 65 -4.27 -12.70 6.09
CA TRP A 65 -3.58 -12.00 7.18
C TRP A 65 -4.48 -10.94 7.81
N LEU A 66 -5.02 -10.00 7.01
CA LEU A 66 -5.85 -8.92 7.51
C LEU A 66 -7.14 -9.45 8.15
N CYS A 67 -7.75 -10.47 7.54
CA CYS A 67 -8.95 -11.09 8.06
C CYS A 67 -8.70 -11.72 9.44
N SER A 68 -7.59 -12.46 9.58
CA SER A 68 -7.15 -13.07 10.84
C SER A 68 -6.86 -11.99 11.89
N LEU A 69 -6.07 -10.98 11.55
CA LEU A 69 -5.69 -9.87 12.43
C LEU A 69 -6.93 -9.17 13.00
N LEU A 70 -7.85 -8.75 12.13
CA LEU A 70 -9.09 -8.07 12.54
C LEU A 70 -10.09 -8.99 13.25
N THR A 71 -9.87 -10.31 13.26
CA THR A 71 -10.69 -11.27 14.05
C THR A 71 -10.12 -11.42 15.45
N THR A 72 -8.82 -11.64 15.54
CA THR A 72 -8.13 -11.93 16.79
C THR A 72 -7.90 -10.67 17.62
N GLU A 73 -7.59 -9.56 16.98
CA GLU A 73 -7.27 -8.29 17.61
C GLU A 73 -8.16 -7.18 17.03
N PRO A 74 -9.50 -7.25 17.15
CA PRO A 74 -10.39 -6.28 16.52
C PRO A 74 -10.13 -4.86 17.05
N PRO A 75 -10.17 -3.83 16.19
CA PRO A 75 -10.02 -2.46 16.64
C PRO A 75 -11.17 -2.07 17.59
N PRO A 76 -10.91 -1.17 18.57
CA PRO A 76 -11.95 -0.45 19.28
C PRO A 76 -12.91 0.27 18.32
N ARG A 77 -14.11 0.58 18.80
CA ARG A 77 -15.15 1.24 17.99
C ARG A 77 -14.76 2.66 17.60
N GLU A 78 -13.94 3.28 18.44
CA GLU A 78 -13.47 4.65 18.37
C GLU A 78 -12.45 4.83 17.23
N ILE A 79 -11.77 3.74 16.83
CA ILE A 79 -10.85 3.76 15.69
C ILE A 79 -11.65 4.04 14.41
N ASN A 80 -11.49 5.24 13.89
CA ASN A 80 -12.19 5.77 12.71
C ASN A 80 -11.24 6.07 11.54
N GLY A 81 -9.95 5.80 11.71
CA GLY A 81 -8.94 5.84 10.66
C GLY A 81 -8.11 4.56 10.66
N PHE A 82 -7.86 3.98 9.49
CA PHE A 82 -6.87 2.94 9.28
C PHE A 82 -5.74 3.45 8.41
N TRP A 83 -4.53 3.07 8.82
CA TRP A 83 -3.26 3.34 8.15
C TRP A 83 -2.64 2.03 7.72
N PHE A 84 -2.52 1.84 6.41
CA PHE A 84 -1.76 0.76 5.80
C PHE A 84 -0.40 1.30 5.38
N GLY A 85 0.51 1.35 6.36
CA GLY A 85 1.83 1.94 6.18
C GLY A 85 2.83 0.99 5.56
N LEU A 86 3.74 1.54 4.76
CA LEU A 86 4.99 0.93 4.35
C LEU A 86 6.12 1.45 5.24
N SER A 87 6.99 0.53 5.64
CA SER A 87 8.20 0.79 6.41
C SER A 87 9.36 0.02 5.82
N ASN A 88 10.59 0.48 6.06
CA ASN A 88 11.80 -0.18 5.58
C ASN A 88 12.59 -0.79 6.76
N PRO A 89 12.12 -1.93 7.32
CA PRO A 89 12.86 -2.57 8.42
C PRO A 89 14.20 -3.10 7.91
N CYS A 90 15.22 -3.10 8.77
CA CYS A 90 16.43 -3.87 8.51
C CYS A 90 16.09 -5.36 8.58
N ALA A 91 16.26 -6.10 7.49
CA ALA A 91 16.11 -7.56 7.52
C ALA A 91 17.19 -8.22 8.40
N ASP A 92 16.94 -9.43 8.87
CA ASP A 92 17.87 -10.19 9.72
C ASP A 92 19.24 -10.43 9.05
N ASP A 93 19.28 -10.47 7.72
CA ASP A 93 20.49 -10.57 6.90
C ASP A 93 21.15 -9.21 6.60
N GLY A 94 20.60 -8.12 7.17
CA GLY A 94 21.03 -6.74 6.93
C GLY A 94 20.60 -6.18 5.57
N GLY A 95 19.78 -6.93 4.81
CA GLY A 95 19.35 -6.54 3.47
C GLY A 95 18.26 -5.43 3.48
N PRO A 96 18.21 -4.63 2.40
CA PRO A 96 17.12 -3.69 2.16
C PRO A 96 15.78 -4.44 2.07
N SER A 97 14.77 -3.97 2.80
CA SER A 97 13.44 -4.56 2.82
C SER A 97 12.38 -3.47 2.90
N CYS A 98 11.17 -3.80 2.43
CA CYS A 98 9.98 -2.98 2.58
C CYS A 98 8.85 -3.89 3.11
N GLN A 99 8.07 -3.38 4.06
CA GLN A 99 7.03 -4.14 4.72
C GLN A 99 5.79 -3.28 4.97
N MET A 100 4.63 -3.83 4.61
CA MET A 100 3.33 -3.26 4.95
C MET A 100 2.91 -3.61 6.38
N TYR A 101 2.27 -2.68 7.07
CA TYR A 101 1.65 -2.91 8.36
C TYR A 101 0.30 -2.20 8.51
N LEU A 102 -0.47 -2.57 9.54
CA LEU A 102 -1.73 -1.91 9.91
C LEU A 102 -1.58 -1.11 11.21
N GLY A 103 -2.00 0.15 11.16
CA GLY A 103 -2.29 0.98 12.32
C GLY A 103 -3.71 1.51 12.27
N GLY A 104 -4.19 2.03 13.41
CA GLY A 104 -5.46 2.75 13.45
C GLY A 104 -5.40 3.99 14.34
N SER A 105 -6.22 4.98 14.02
CA SER A 105 -6.36 6.24 14.75
C SER A 105 -7.82 6.51 15.09
N GLU A 106 -8.03 7.27 16.16
CA GLU A 106 -9.34 7.84 16.55
C GLU A 106 -9.52 9.27 16.00
N GLY A 107 -8.48 9.84 15.38
CA GLY A 107 -8.40 11.25 15.02
C GLY A 107 -8.96 11.62 13.65
N PHE A 108 -9.55 10.69 12.89
CA PHE A 108 -10.10 11.05 11.58
C PHE A 108 -11.38 11.90 11.73
N ASP A 109 -11.33 13.12 11.22
CA ASP A 109 -12.46 14.04 11.14
C ASP A 109 -12.77 14.39 9.66
N PRO A 110 -13.93 13.97 9.11
CA PRO A 110 -14.29 14.27 7.72
C PRO A 110 -14.57 15.76 7.47
N GLY A 111 -14.76 16.57 8.51
CA GLY A 111 -14.91 18.03 8.41
C GLY A 111 -13.60 18.80 8.48
N SER A 112 -12.48 18.12 8.72
CA SER A 112 -11.15 18.70 8.81
C SER A 112 -10.36 18.47 7.52
N ASP A 113 -9.60 19.49 7.10
CA ASP A 113 -8.63 19.36 6.02
C ASP A 113 -7.28 18.76 6.51
N SER A 114 -7.13 18.54 7.83
CA SER A 114 -5.93 17.94 8.40
C SER A 114 -5.99 16.42 8.40
N ASP A 115 -4.93 15.80 7.88
CA ASP A 115 -4.69 14.37 7.93
C ASP A 115 -3.63 13.97 8.97
N GLU A 116 -3.26 14.84 9.92
CA GLU A 116 -2.28 14.54 10.98
C GLU A 116 -2.59 13.28 11.80
N TRP A 117 -3.85 12.83 11.79
CA TRP A 117 -4.28 11.60 12.43
C TRP A 117 -3.56 10.36 11.89
N VAL A 118 -3.07 10.37 10.64
CA VAL A 118 -2.34 9.23 10.04
C VAL A 118 -1.05 8.91 10.81
N CYS A 119 -0.43 9.92 11.43
CA CYS A 119 0.79 9.77 12.22
C CYS A 119 0.50 9.47 13.72
N ASN A 120 -0.76 9.54 14.14
CA ASN A 120 -1.18 9.42 15.54
C ASN A 120 -1.97 8.13 15.76
N LEU A 121 -1.26 7.01 15.80
CA LEU A 121 -1.84 5.68 15.91
C LEU A 121 -2.19 5.35 17.37
N SER A 122 -3.47 5.04 17.62
CA SER A 122 -4.00 4.57 18.92
C SER A 122 -4.29 3.07 18.94
N TYR A 123 -4.39 2.45 17.76
CA TYR A 123 -4.52 1.00 17.59
C TYR A 123 -3.28 0.46 16.86
N MET A 124 -2.51 -0.36 17.58
CA MET A 124 -1.30 -1.01 17.08
C MET A 124 -1.33 -2.48 17.51
N PRO A 125 -2.02 -3.36 16.75
CA PRO A 125 -2.10 -4.76 17.12
C PRO A 125 -0.71 -5.41 17.08
N GLU A 126 -0.55 -6.52 17.81
CA GLU A 126 0.71 -7.27 17.84
C GLU A 126 1.00 -7.87 16.45
N GLY A 127 -0.01 -8.45 15.78
CA GLY A 127 0.09 -9.02 14.44
C GLY A 127 0.09 -8.01 13.29
N ARG A 128 0.41 -6.73 13.55
CA ARG A 128 0.25 -5.63 12.58
C ARG A 128 1.09 -5.71 11.32
N TYR A 129 2.19 -6.47 11.32
CA TYR A 129 3.09 -6.54 10.17
C TYR A 129 2.64 -7.64 9.21
N ALA A 130 2.44 -7.27 7.95
CA ALA A 130 2.03 -8.20 6.92
C ALA A 130 3.20 -9.08 6.45
N ASN A 131 2.88 -10.31 6.05
CA ASN A 131 3.84 -11.25 5.49
C ASN A 131 3.70 -11.33 3.96
N SER A 132 3.86 -10.18 3.27
CA SER A 132 3.89 -10.15 1.80
C SER A 132 5.17 -10.80 1.28
N GLN A 133 5.06 -11.59 0.23
CA GLN A 133 6.19 -12.12 -0.53
C GLN A 133 6.55 -11.23 -1.73
N VAL A 134 5.66 -10.32 -2.13
CA VAL A 134 5.83 -9.46 -3.30
C VAL A 134 6.46 -8.12 -2.96
N ILE A 135 6.01 -7.45 -1.89
CA ILE A 135 6.52 -6.12 -1.48
C ILE A 135 8.05 -6.14 -1.27
N PRO A 136 8.62 -7.03 -0.42
CA PRO A 136 10.06 -7.06 -0.22
C PRO A 136 10.82 -7.42 -1.51
N GLU A 137 10.24 -8.23 -2.38
CA GLU A 137 10.87 -8.64 -3.64
C GLU A 137 10.88 -7.51 -4.68
N ILE A 138 9.80 -6.71 -4.78
CA ILE A 138 9.79 -5.47 -5.57
C ILE A 138 10.91 -4.55 -5.08
N TYR A 139 10.93 -4.28 -3.77
CA TYR A 139 11.90 -3.39 -3.17
C TYR A 139 13.34 -3.86 -3.45
N ARG A 140 13.67 -5.10 -3.11
CA ARG A 140 15.01 -5.69 -3.30
C ARG A 140 15.48 -5.68 -4.75
N LEU A 141 14.59 -5.96 -5.71
CA LEU A 141 14.96 -6.00 -7.13
C LEU A 141 15.24 -4.61 -7.71
N VAL A 142 14.64 -3.56 -7.17
CA VAL A 142 14.79 -2.18 -7.67
C VAL A 142 15.80 -1.36 -6.86
N ASP A 143 15.84 -1.54 -5.54
CA ASP A 143 16.71 -0.82 -4.58
C ASP A 143 18.20 -1.01 -4.88
N SER A 144 18.57 -2.15 -5.48
CA SER A 144 19.94 -2.41 -5.94
C SER A 144 20.44 -1.51 -7.10
N ILE A 145 19.63 -0.54 -7.55
CA ILE A 145 19.90 0.32 -8.69
C ILE A 145 20.03 1.77 -8.23
N GLU A 146 21.25 2.16 -7.87
CA GLU A 146 21.60 3.54 -7.49
C GLU A 146 21.64 4.51 -8.68
N GLU A 147 21.59 3.99 -9.91
CA GLU A 147 21.65 4.79 -11.13
C GLU A 147 20.33 5.53 -11.39
N ASP A 148 20.44 6.79 -11.83
CA ASP A 148 19.33 7.56 -12.43
C ASP A 148 18.09 7.75 -11.55
N ASP A 149 18.24 7.67 -10.22
CA ASP A 149 17.15 7.76 -9.24
C ASP A 149 16.08 6.66 -9.40
N LEU A 150 16.47 5.51 -9.98
CA LEU A 150 15.57 4.39 -10.25
C LEU A 150 15.06 3.71 -8.98
N PHE A 151 15.77 3.82 -7.85
CA PHE A 151 15.32 3.27 -6.58
C PHE A 151 13.95 3.81 -6.13
N TYR A 152 13.60 5.05 -6.49
CA TYR A 152 12.27 5.61 -6.23
C TYR A 152 11.15 4.85 -6.95
N LEU A 153 11.42 4.21 -8.09
CA LEU A 153 10.42 3.38 -8.76
C LEU A 153 10.08 2.12 -7.93
N GLY A 154 10.99 1.65 -7.07
CA GLY A 154 10.76 0.50 -6.21
C GLY A 154 9.74 0.81 -5.13
N GLU A 155 10.14 1.65 -4.17
CA GLU A 155 9.32 1.97 -3.00
C GLU A 155 8.17 2.93 -3.35
N ALA A 156 8.51 4.13 -3.79
CA ALA A 156 7.56 5.22 -3.92
C ALA A 156 6.54 5.04 -5.06
N PHE A 157 6.85 4.18 -6.03
CA PHE A 157 5.98 3.91 -7.17
C PHE A 157 5.38 2.50 -7.14
N LEU A 158 6.20 1.45 -7.19
CA LEU A 158 5.71 0.07 -7.33
C LEU A 158 5.14 -0.48 -6.03
N CYS A 159 5.79 -0.29 -4.88
CA CYS A 159 5.25 -0.77 -3.60
C CYS A 159 3.95 -0.03 -3.24
N HIS A 160 3.92 1.31 -3.35
CA HIS A 160 2.68 2.08 -3.17
C HIS A 160 1.57 1.62 -4.12
N GLY A 161 1.90 1.40 -5.39
CA GLY A 161 0.96 0.91 -6.39
C GLY A 161 0.36 -0.46 -6.08
N PHE A 162 1.20 -1.39 -5.64
CA PHE A 162 0.72 -2.70 -5.24
C PHE A 162 -0.20 -2.60 -4.02
N VAL A 163 0.21 -1.86 -2.99
CA VAL A 163 -0.62 -1.64 -1.79
C VAL A 163 -1.93 -0.94 -2.12
N SER A 164 -1.94 0.06 -3.01
CA SER A 164 -3.16 0.76 -3.41
C SER A 164 -4.18 -0.16 -4.07
N LEU A 165 -3.73 -1.08 -4.94
CA LEU A 165 -4.60 -2.06 -5.58
C LEU A 165 -5.22 -3.02 -4.55
N ILE A 166 -4.40 -3.53 -3.63
CA ILE A 166 -4.84 -4.43 -2.56
C ILE A 166 -5.88 -3.75 -1.67
N VAL A 167 -5.57 -2.56 -1.18
CA VAL A 167 -6.41 -1.83 -0.23
C VAL A 167 -7.70 -1.33 -0.91
N SER A 168 -7.65 -0.91 -2.18
CA SER A 168 -8.85 -0.59 -2.96
C SER A 168 -9.77 -1.81 -3.09
N ASN A 169 -9.21 -2.98 -3.40
CA ASN A 169 -9.98 -4.22 -3.46
C ASN A 169 -10.60 -4.61 -2.11
N TRP A 170 -9.93 -4.33 -0.99
CA TRP A 170 -10.55 -4.51 0.32
C TRP A 170 -11.67 -3.52 0.62
N CYS A 171 -11.49 -2.25 0.26
CA CYS A 171 -12.48 -1.19 0.47
C CYS A 171 -13.77 -1.39 -0.35
N HIS A 172 -13.66 -2.02 -1.52
CA HIS A 172 -14.79 -2.25 -2.43
C HIS A 172 -15.30 -3.69 -2.48
N GLY A 173 -14.53 -4.62 -1.93
CA GLY A 173 -14.84 -6.04 -1.95
C GLY A 173 -15.45 -6.59 -0.65
N PRO A 174 -15.36 -7.92 -0.45
CA PRO A 174 -15.91 -8.59 0.74
C PRO A 174 -15.31 -8.13 2.07
N MET A 175 -14.07 -7.63 2.08
CA MET A 175 -13.42 -7.13 3.30
C MET A 175 -13.99 -5.81 3.81
N LYS A 176 -14.78 -5.07 3.01
CA LYS A 176 -15.35 -3.77 3.38
C LYS A 176 -16.09 -3.81 4.72
N SER A 177 -16.93 -4.83 4.93
CA SER A 177 -17.71 -4.95 6.16
C SER A 177 -16.81 -5.17 7.37
N LYS A 178 -15.72 -5.91 7.22
CA LYS A 178 -14.73 -6.18 8.27
C LYS A 178 -13.82 -4.98 8.55
N LEU A 179 -13.49 -4.23 7.50
CA LEU A 179 -12.78 -2.96 7.63
C LEU A 179 -13.63 -1.94 8.39
N LEU A 180 -14.95 -1.88 8.16
CA LEU A 180 -15.83 -0.95 8.87
C LEU A 180 -16.17 -1.44 10.30
N ASP A 181 -16.50 -2.73 10.43
CA ASP A 181 -16.95 -3.40 11.65
C ASP A 181 -17.95 -2.54 12.47
N ARG A 182 -17.62 -2.24 13.74
CA ARG A 182 -18.47 -1.49 14.68
C ARG A 182 -18.36 0.03 14.53
N SER A 183 -17.45 0.52 13.69
CA SER A 183 -17.27 1.95 13.51
C SER A 183 -18.43 2.54 12.71
N LYS A 184 -18.81 3.78 13.03
CA LYS A 184 -19.81 4.54 12.26
C LYS A 184 -19.26 5.02 10.92
N GLN A 185 -17.95 5.20 10.84
CA GLN A 185 -17.22 5.55 9.64
C GLN A 185 -15.76 5.13 9.80
N ARG A 186 -15.08 4.79 8.70
CA ARG A 186 -13.64 4.54 8.75
C ARG A 186 -12.94 5.06 7.52
N ALA A 187 -12.07 6.06 7.69
CA ALA A 187 -11.11 6.41 6.66
C ALA A 187 -10.09 5.29 6.51
N VAL A 188 -9.71 4.99 5.28
CA VAL A 188 -8.67 4.01 4.95
C VAL A 188 -7.62 4.72 4.11
N VAL A 189 -6.38 4.72 4.60
CA VAL A 189 -5.25 5.41 4.00
C VAL A 189 -4.10 4.42 3.82
N ILE A 190 -3.34 4.59 2.76
CA ILE A 190 -2.04 3.94 2.53
C ILE A 190 -0.93 4.98 2.56
N GLY A 191 0.31 4.56 2.74
CA GLY A 191 1.44 5.45 2.52
C GLY A 191 2.75 4.91 3.06
N HIS A 192 3.73 5.78 3.25
CA HIS A 192 5.05 5.45 3.78
C HIS A 192 5.35 6.27 5.04
N ASP A 193 6.07 5.67 5.99
CA ASP A 193 6.45 6.31 7.27
C ASP A 193 7.31 7.58 7.09
N SER A 194 7.86 7.81 5.89
CA SER A 194 8.62 9.01 5.53
C SER A 194 7.74 10.24 5.23
N GLY A 195 6.42 10.08 5.13
CA GLY A 195 5.48 11.21 5.10
C GLY A 195 4.48 11.24 3.94
N ASP A 196 4.57 10.32 2.98
CA ASP A 196 3.60 10.24 1.88
C ASP A 196 2.38 9.42 2.28
N PHE A 197 1.17 9.89 1.92
CA PHE A 197 -0.05 9.13 2.14
C PHE A 197 -1.14 9.42 1.11
N TYR A 198 -2.03 8.45 0.93
CA TYR A 198 -3.14 8.50 -0.02
C TYR A 198 -4.40 7.94 0.61
N ARG A 199 -5.48 8.73 0.60
CA ARG A 199 -6.79 8.28 1.07
C ARG A 199 -7.44 7.37 0.03
N MET A 200 -7.67 6.12 0.41
CA MET A 200 -8.25 5.11 -0.47
C MET A 200 -9.78 5.10 -0.41
N ALA A 201 -10.34 5.28 0.78
CA ALA A 201 -11.79 5.32 0.96
C ALA A 201 -12.20 5.97 2.30
N VAL A 202 -13.45 6.41 2.37
CA VAL A 202 -14.16 6.60 3.64
C VAL A 202 -15.34 5.63 3.65
N LEU A 203 -15.22 4.60 4.50
CA LEU A 203 -16.22 3.56 4.63
C LEU A 203 -17.32 4.03 5.57
N VAL A 204 -18.58 3.80 5.19
CA VAL A 204 -19.78 4.07 6.00
C VAL A 204 -20.73 2.87 5.94
N PRO A 205 -21.60 2.67 6.94
CA PRO A 205 -22.69 1.70 6.88
C PRO A 205 -23.54 1.94 5.63
N LYS A 206 -24.07 0.84 5.06
CA LYS A 206 -25.08 0.93 3.99
C LYS A 206 -26.40 1.45 4.53
#